data_AF-A0A3D9UXJ1-F1
#
_entry.id   AF-A0A3D9UXJ1-F1
#
_cell.length_a   1.000
_cell.length_b   1.000
_cell.length_c   1.000
_cell.angle_alpha   90.00
_cell.angle_beta   90.00
_cell.angle_gamma   90.00
#
_symmetry.space_group_name_H-M   'P 1'
#
loop_
_entity.id
_entity.type
_entity.pdbx_description
1 polymer ?
#
loop_
_entity_poly.entity_id
_entity_poly.type
_entity_poly.pdbx_seq_one_letter_code
_entity_poly.pdbx_strand_id
1 'polypeptide(L)'
;MWEAISSFLENNWVISIFAGALVTAITELWKRGTSKKSYWQKVDLANKDILNTIESFTSEKDLPNTQILISFHTSTARKYKVLLKDIYSLDKVIDDLIRKIMESNFLSYIQKIESSERLIQLKENILKPKIESNTPKEIKDIDKLQHRHNLISITSILIGLITTAFSMFIYLFKTENSPLFSISAGEIIGPVITIAAFILAVIYTIATVTETRKNRSDNNKF
;
A
#
# COMPACT_ATOMS: atom_id res chain seq x y z
N MET A 1 -17.53 42.94 3.55
CA MET A 1 -17.23 41.57 3.04
C MET A 1 -15.90 41.06 3.60
N TRP A 2 -14.81 41.82 3.49
CA TRP A 2 -13.51 41.48 4.08
C TRP A 2 -13.54 41.32 5.61
N GLU A 3 -14.22 42.22 6.33
CA GLU A 3 -14.37 42.15 7.79
C GLU A 3 -15.23 40.98 8.29
N ALA A 4 -16.16 40.51 7.46
CA ALA A 4 -16.94 39.31 7.75
C ALA A 4 -16.12 38.03 7.56
N ILE A 5 -15.16 38.06 6.63
CA ILE A 5 -14.24 36.94 6.39
C ILE A 5 -13.16 36.89 7.48
N SER A 6 -12.64 38.04 7.93
CA SER A 6 -11.65 38.09 9.02
C SER A 6 -12.25 37.64 10.34
N SER A 7 -13.44 38.13 10.71
CA SER A 7 -14.12 37.70 11.93
C SER A 7 -14.53 36.22 11.89
N PHE A 8 -14.84 35.68 10.71
CA PHE A 8 -15.06 34.24 10.52
C PHE A 8 -13.78 33.42 10.75
N LEU A 9 -12.63 33.85 10.21
CA LEU A 9 -11.35 33.15 10.36
C LEU A 9 -10.74 33.24 11.76
N GLU A 10 -11.08 34.28 12.53
CA GLU A 10 -10.62 34.46 13.92
C GLU A 10 -11.37 33.58 14.93
N ASN A 11 -12.44 32.90 14.51
CA ASN A 11 -13.15 31.99 15.40
C ASN A 11 -12.29 30.77 15.76
N ASN A 12 -12.15 30.52 17.08
CA ASN A 12 -11.38 29.39 17.61
C ASN A 12 -11.77 28.03 17.00
N TRP A 13 -13.06 27.80 16.69
CA TRP A 13 -13.51 26.55 16.08
C TRP A 13 -13.09 26.43 14.60
N VAL A 14 -13.04 27.55 13.86
CA VAL A 14 -12.55 27.61 12.48
C VAL A 14 -11.06 27.35 12.44
N ILE A 15 -10.29 28.03 13.29
CA ILE A 15 -8.85 27.82 13.45
C ILE A 15 -8.55 26.35 13.78
N SER A 16 -9.34 25.73 14.66
CA SER A 16 -9.18 24.32 15.03
C SER A 16 -9.41 23.36 13.87
N ILE A 17 -10.45 23.59 13.06
CA ILE A 17 -10.74 22.77 11.87
C ILE A 17 -9.65 22.94 10.81
N PHE A 18 -9.22 24.18 10.53
CA PHE A 18 -8.15 24.44 9.56
C PHE A 18 -6.80 23.90 10.02
N ALA A 19 -6.47 24.00 11.31
CA ALA A 19 -5.25 23.40 11.87
C ALA A 19 -5.27 21.87 11.76
N GLY A 20 -6.40 21.23 12.07
CA GLY A 20 -6.56 19.78 11.90
C GLY A 20 -6.46 19.33 10.44
N ALA A 21 -7.08 20.06 9.53
CA ALA A 21 -6.98 19.82 8.09
C ALA A 21 -5.54 19.99 7.58
N LEU A 22 -4.83 21.03 8.05
CA LEU A 22 -3.44 21.31 7.68
C LEU A 22 -2.50 20.21 8.17
N VAL A 23 -2.61 19.80 9.44
CA VAL A 23 -1.80 18.71 10.01
C VAL A 23 -2.05 17.40 9.25
N THR A 24 -3.32 17.12 8.91
CA THR A 24 -3.67 15.92 8.13
C THR A 24 -3.08 15.98 6.73
N ALA A 25 -3.16 17.13 6.05
CA ALA A 25 -2.57 17.33 4.73
C ALA A 25 -1.04 17.14 4.74
N ILE A 26 -0.35 17.74 5.71
CA ILE A 26 1.12 17.60 5.87
C ILE A 26 1.48 16.14 6.17
N THR A 27 0.76 15.49 7.08
CA THR A 27 0.99 14.08 7.45
C THR A 27 0.81 13.16 6.25
N GLU A 28 -0.22 13.40 5.44
CA GLU A 28 -0.52 12.58 4.26
C GLU A 28 0.53 12.79 3.16
N LEU A 29 0.98 14.04 2.93
CA LEU A 29 2.07 14.34 2.00
C LEU A 29 3.40 13.68 2.43
N TRP A 30 3.73 13.74 3.72
CA TRP A 30 4.95 13.13 4.24
C TRP A 30 4.92 11.60 4.16
N LYS A 31 3.78 10.97 4.47
CA LYS A 31 3.57 9.53 4.29
C LYS A 31 3.72 9.11 2.84
N ARG A 32 3.19 9.88 1.89
CA ARG A 32 3.30 9.59 0.44
C ARG A 32 4.75 9.65 -0.06
N GLY A 33 5.56 10.59 0.42
CA GLY A 33 6.99 10.65 0.09
C GLY A 33 7.76 9.45 0.65
N THR A 34 7.48 9.09 1.90
CA THR A 34 8.15 7.99 2.58
C THR A 34 7.73 6.62 2.03
N SER A 35 6.47 6.46 1.61
CA SER A 35 5.97 5.19 1.08
C SER A 35 6.61 4.82 -0.27
N LYS A 36 6.85 5.81 -1.16
CA LYS A 36 7.57 5.59 -2.42
C LYS A 36 9.01 5.12 -2.18
N LYS A 37 9.72 5.75 -1.23
CA LYS A 37 11.07 5.31 -0.83
C LYS A 37 11.05 3.88 -0.27
N SER A 38 10.06 3.58 0.59
CA SER A 38 9.87 2.23 1.14
C SER A 38 9.54 1.19 0.08
N TYR A 39 8.81 1.56 -0.98
CA TYR A 39 8.51 0.66 -2.09
C TYR A 39 9.76 0.25 -2.86
N TRP A 40 10.57 1.20 -3.31
CA TRP A 40 11.80 0.89 -4.06
C TRP A 40 12.84 0.13 -3.23
N GLN A 41 12.87 0.35 -1.92
CA GLN A 41 13.66 -0.49 -1.01
C GLN A 41 13.19 -1.95 -1.01
N LYS A 42 11.87 -2.20 -1.05
CA LYS A 42 11.34 -3.58 -1.16
C LYS A 42 11.65 -4.21 -2.51
N VAL A 43 11.63 -3.42 -3.59
CA VAL A 43 12.03 -3.89 -4.93
C VAL A 43 13.50 -4.32 -4.91
N ASP A 44 14.39 -3.50 -4.35
CA ASP A 44 15.82 -3.83 -4.22
C ASP A 44 16.05 -5.10 -3.39
N LEU A 45 15.33 -5.24 -2.28
CA LEU A 45 15.38 -6.46 -1.46
C LEU A 45 14.86 -7.70 -2.21
N ALA A 46 13.78 -7.57 -2.98
CA ALA A 46 13.25 -8.66 -3.79
C ALA A 46 14.26 -9.09 -4.87
N ASN A 47 14.89 -8.14 -5.56
CA ASN A 47 15.93 -8.41 -6.56
C ASN A 47 17.13 -9.13 -5.93
N LYS A 48 17.59 -8.69 -4.75
CA LYS A 48 18.68 -9.35 -4.02
C LYS A 48 18.32 -10.77 -3.59
N ASP A 49 17.10 -10.98 -3.08
CA ASP A 49 16.61 -12.31 -2.69
C ASP A 49 16.60 -13.26 -3.89
N ILE A 50 16.11 -12.78 -5.05
CA ILE A 50 16.10 -13.56 -6.30
C ILE A 50 17.52 -13.89 -6.75
N LEU A 51 18.41 -12.89 -6.81
CA LEU A 51 19.79 -13.07 -7.26
C LEU A 51 20.52 -14.09 -6.36
N ASN A 52 20.49 -13.90 -5.05
CA ASN A 52 21.19 -14.76 -4.10
C ASN A 52 20.64 -16.20 -4.10
N THR A 53 19.32 -16.34 -4.26
CA THR A 53 18.71 -17.67 -4.32
C THR A 53 19.10 -18.40 -5.60
N ILE A 54 19.05 -17.74 -6.75
CA ILE A 54 19.43 -18.38 -8.02
C ILE A 54 20.94 -18.64 -8.07
N GLU A 55 21.75 -17.75 -7.50
CA GLU A 55 23.19 -17.99 -7.32
C GLU A 55 23.46 -19.26 -6.52
N SER A 56 22.70 -19.54 -5.46
CA SER A 56 22.86 -20.77 -4.69
C SER A 56 22.67 -22.04 -5.54
N PHE A 57 21.75 -22.00 -6.53
CA PHE A 57 21.54 -23.10 -7.47
C PHE A 57 22.67 -23.27 -8.49
N THR A 58 23.43 -22.21 -8.80
CA THR A 58 24.57 -22.32 -9.75
C THR A 58 25.73 -23.14 -9.19
N SER A 59 25.80 -23.28 -7.86
CA SER A 59 26.77 -24.15 -7.19
C SER A 59 26.37 -25.63 -7.22
N GLU A 60 25.10 -25.91 -7.50
CA GLU A 60 24.58 -27.27 -7.66
C GLU A 60 24.74 -27.77 -9.11
N LYS A 61 24.62 -29.09 -9.27
CA LYS A 61 24.87 -29.74 -10.56
C LYS A 61 23.75 -29.46 -11.56
N ASP A 62 22.52 -29.36 -11.06
CA ASP A 62 21.30 -29.20 -11.85
C ASP A 62 20.62 -27.86 -11.55
N LEU A 63 20.39 -27.06 -12.60
CA LEU A 63 19.61 -25.83 -12.49
C LEU A 63 18.11 -26.16 -12.47
N PRO A 64 17.31 -25.45 -11.66
CA PRO A 64 15.86 -25.61 -11.67
C PRO A 64 15.27 -25.25 -13.03
N ASN A 65 14.18 -25.94 -13.40
CA ASN A 65 13.51 -25.67 -14.67
C ASN A 65 12.90 -24.25 -14.71
N THR A 66 12.60 -23.79 -15.93
CA THR A 66 12.04 -22.45 -16.16
C THR A 66 10.71 -22.20 -15.42
N GLN A 67 9.86 -23.22 -15.26
CA GLN A 67 8.58 -23.06 -14.56
C GLN A 67 8.76 -22.82 -13.06
N ILE A 68 9.74 -23.50 -12.45
CA ILE A 68 10.11 -23.31 -11.05
C ILE A 68 10.63 -21.89 -10.85
N LEU A 69 11.50 -21.41 -11.76
CA LEU A 69 12.04 -20.04 -11.69
C LEU A 69 10.95 -18.97 -11.85
N ILE A 70 10.01 -19.14 -12.78
CA ILE A 70 8.86 -18.22 -12.92
C ILE A 70 7.99 -18.22 -11.66
N SER A 71 7.73 -19.41 -11.10
CA SER A 71 6.93 -19.56 -9.89
C SER A 71 7.61 -18.92 -8.68
N PHE A 72 8.93 -19.12 -8.56
CA PHE A 72 9.76 -18.49 -7.54
C PHE A 72 9.75 -16.97 -7.69
N HIS A 73 10.00 -16.45 -8.89
CA HIS A 73 9.99 -15.02 -9.21
C HIS A 73 8.65 -14.36 -8.82
N THR A 74 7.54 -14.99 -9.20
CA THR A 74 6.18 -14.55 -8.87
C THR A 74 5.90 -14.63 -7.36
N SER A 75 6.36 -15.69 -6.69
CA SER A 75 6.23 -15.85 -5.24
C SER A 75 7.01 -14.77 -4.48
N THR A 76 8.22 -14.45 -4.93
CA THR A 76 9.06 -13.42 -4.33
C THR A 76 8.44 -12.03 -4.50
N ALA A 77 7.89 -11.71 -5.67
CA ALA A 77 7.11 -10.48 -5.86
C ALA A 77 5.98 -10.34 -4.83
N ARG A 78 5.25 -11.43 -4.56
CA ARG A 78 4.18 -11.49 -3.54
C ARG A 78 4.72 -11.34 -2.12
N LYS A 79 5.83 -12.02 -1.77
CA LYS A 79 6.50 -11.95 -0.47
C LYS A 79 6.86 -10.50 -0.11
N TYR A 80 7.44 -9.77 -1.06
CA TYR A 80 7.86 -8.37 -0.87
C TYR A 80 6.78 -7.33 -1.19
N LYS A 81 5.62 -7.75 -1.69
CA LYS A 81 4.46 -6.90 -2.03
C LYS A 81 4.81 -5.83 -3.06
N VAL A 82 5.54 -6.24 -4.10
CA VAL A 82 5.97 -5.39 -5.22
C VAL A 82 5.39 -5.92 -6.53
N LEU A 83 5.30 -5.04 -7.53
CA LEU A 83 4.80 -5.43 -8.85
C LEU A 83 5.86 -6.23 -9.60
N LEU A 84 5.45 -7.30 -10.27
CA LEU A 84 6.34 -8.18 -11.03
C LEU A 84 7.15 -7.42 -12.09
N LYS A 85 6.52 -6.42 -12.73
CA LYS A 85 7.13 -5.55 -13.74
C LYS A 85 8.25 -4.64 -13.22
N ASP A 86 8.30 -4.40 -11.90
CA ASP A 86 9.28 -3.50 -11.29
C ASP A 86 10.51 -4.29 -10.78
N ILE A 87 10.41 -5.62 -10.68
CA ILE A 87 11.51 -6.54 -10.35
C ILE A 87 12.27 -6.87 -11.64
N TYR A 88 13.56 -7.19 -11.54
CA TYR A 88 14.36 -7.64 -12.68
C TYR A 88 13.76 -8.88 -13.31
N SER A 89 13.63 -8.86 -14.64
CA SER A 89 13.21 -10.02 -15.42
C SER A 89 14.27 -11.13 -15.35
N LEU A 90 13.85 -12.39 -15.50
CA LEU A 90 14.73 -13.56 -15.31
C LEU A 90 15.96 -13.53 -16.24
N ASP A 91 15.82 -13.00 -17.45
CA ASP A 91 16.94 -12.78 -18.39
C ASP A 91 17.99 -11.82 -17.82
N LYS A 92 17.57 -10.71 -17.21
CA LYS A 92 18.48 -9.75 -16.57
C LYS A 92 19.15 -10.32 -15.33
N VAL A 93 18.41 -11.11 -14.55
CA VAL A 93 18.96 -11.81 -13.38
C VAL A 93 20.06 -12.77 -13.82
N ILE A 94 19.85 -13.52 -14.92
CA ILE A 94 20.86 -14.39 -15.48
C ILE A 94 22.10 -13.61 -15.94
N ASP A 95 21.91 -12.47 -16.61
CA ASP A 95 23.04 -11.63 -17.05
C ASP A 95 23.86 -11.10 -15.87
N ASP A 96 23.21 -10.66 -14.79
CA ASP A 96 23.87 -10.24 -13.56
C ASP A 96 24.62 -11.38 -12.87
N LEU A 97 24.06 -12.60 -12.89
CA LEU A 97 24.72 -13.79 -12.35
C LEU A 97 25.96 -14.18 -13.15
N ILE A 98 25.87 -14.18 -14.49
CA ILE A 98 27.02 -14.45 -15.37
C ILE A 98 28.13 -13.44 -15.08
N ARG A 99 27.80 -12.14 -14.99
CA ARG A 99 28.76 -11.10 -14.62
C ARG A 99 29.41 -11.40 -13.27
N LYS A 100 28.63 -11.72 -12.24
CA LYS A 100 29.12 -12.03 -10.89
C LYS A 100 30.04 -13.27 -10.86
N ILE A 101 29.71 -14.32 -11.61
CA ILE A 101 30.53 -15.53 -11.74
C ILE A 101 31.86 -15.20 -12.42
N MET A 102 31.84 -14.40 -13.49
CA MET A 102 33.05 -14.00 -14.22
C MET A 102 33.97 -13.12 -13.36
N GLU A 103 33.41 -12.22 -12.55
CA GLU A 103 34.13 -11.36 -11.60
C GLU A 103 34.66 -12.12 -10.36
N SER A 104 34.15 -13.32 -10.07
CA SER A 104 34.53 -14.09 -8.87
C SER A 104 35.99 -14.55 -8.91
N ASN A 105 36.76 -14.31 -7.85
CA ASN A 105 38.14 -14.82 -7.73
C ASN A 105 38.22 -16.26 -7.20
N PHE A 106 37.08 -16.86 -6.83
CA PHE A 106 37.03 -18.17 -6.17
C PHE A 106 36.91 -19.35 -7.15
N LEU A 107 36.52 -19.10 -8.40
CA LEU A 107 36.32 -20.12 -9.41
C LEU A 107 37.48 -20.14 -10.41
N SER A 108 37.88 -21.34 -10.86
CA SER A 108 38.80 -21.48 -11.98
C SER A 108 38.17 -20.97 -13.27
N TYR A 109 38.99 -20.58 -14.25
CA TYR A 109 38.49 -20.11 -15.54
C TYR A 109 37.53 -21.11 -16.20
N ILE A 110 37.84 -22.41 -16.15
CA ILE A 110 36.98 -23.47 -16.71
C ILE A 110 35.62 -23.52 -16.00
N GLN A 111 35.61 -23.47 -14.66
CA GLN A 111 34.37 -23.50 -13.88
C GLN A 111 33.47 -22.28 -14.15
N LYS A 112 34.07 -21.11 -14.40
CA LYS A 112 33.34 -19.89 -14.76
C LYS A 112 32.63 -20.05 -16.09
N ILE A 113 33.31 -20.59 -17.10
CA ILE A 113 32.75 -20.82 -18.43
C ILE A 113 31.62 -21.85 -18.37
N GLU A 114 31.86 -23.02 -17.76
CA GLU A 114 30.86 -24.09 -17.64
C GLU A 114 29.58 -23.62 -16.93
N SER A 115 29.72 -22.84 -15.86
CA SER A 115 28.56 -22.29 -15.13
C SER A 115 27.83 -21.22 -15.94
N SER A 116 28.56 -20.38 -16.66
CA SER A 116 27.98 -19.35 -17.52
C SER A 116 27.23 -19.96 -18.71
N GLU A 117 27.75 -21.02 -19.31
CA GLU A 117 27.10 -21.74 -20.41
C GLU A 117 25.78 -22.38 -19.97
N ARG A 118 25.74 -23.01 -18.78
CA ARG A 118 24.51 -23.56 -18.19
C ARG A 118 23.44 -22.47 -17.99
N LEU A 119 23.85 -21.30 -17.53
CA LEU A 119 22.97 -20.13 -17.37
C LEU A 119 22.47 -19.57 -18.72
N ILE A 120 23.31 -19.56 -19.75
CA ILE A 120 22.92 -19.14 -21.10
C ILE A 120 21.86 -20.08 -21.68
N GLN A 121 22.04 -21.39 -21.55
CA GLN A 121 21.04 -22.38 -21.99
C GLN A 121 19.69 -22.18 -21.27
N LEU A 122 19.74 -21.86 -19.98
CA LEU A 122 18.54 -21.53 -19.20
C LEU A 122 17.85 -20.26 -19.73
N LYS A 123 18.63 -19.21 -20.04
CA LYS A 123 18.14 -17.96 -20.64
C LYS A 123 17.45 -18.21 -21.98
N GLU A 124 18.03 -19.03 -22.83
CA GLU A 124 17.42 -19.41 -24.11
C GLU A 124 16.08 -20.12 -23.91
N ASN A 125 15.98 -21.01 -22.92
CA ASN A 125 14.72 -21.69 -22.59
C ASN A 125 13.65 -20.74 -22.02
N ILE A 126 14.05 -19.61 -21.42
CA ILE A 126 13.14 -18.54 -20.99
C ILE A 126 12.66 -17.68 -22.17
N LEU A 127 13.56 -17.38 -23.12
CA LEU A 127 13.28 -16.50 -24.26
C LEU A 127 12.59 -17.19 -25.42
N LYS A 128 12.65 -18.53 -25.51
CA LYS A 128 11.91 -19.29 -26.52
C LYS A 128 10.41 -18.95 -26.41
N PRO A 129 9.76 -18.49 -27.49
CA PRO A 129 8.34 -18.20 -27.48
C PRO A 129 7.59 -19.49 -27.18
N LYS A 130 6.91 -19.50 -26.03
CA LYS A 130 6.07 -20.60 -25.57
C LYS A 130 4.82 -20.66 -26.47
N ILE A 131 4.94 -21.29 -27.63
CA ILE A 131 3.78 -21.84 -28.34
C ILE A 131 3.26 -22.93 -27.41
N GLU A 132 2.02 -22.75 -26.93
CA GLU A 132 1.30 -23.66 -26.02
C GLU A 132 1.86 -23.80 -24.60
N SER A 133 1.24 -23.07 -23.67
CA SER A 133 0.71 -23.68 -22.43
C SER A 133 -0.02 -22.63 -21.61
N ASN A 134 -1.29 -22.94 -21.33
CA ASN A 134 -2.15 -22.40 -20.29
C ASN A 134 -1.37 -21.80 -19.10
N THR A 135 -1.06 -20.51 -19.15
CA THR A 135 -0.77 -19.72 -17.95
C THR A 135 -2.12 -19.25 -17.40
N PRO A 136 -2.50 -19.64 -16.17
CA PRO A 136 -3.73 -19.15 -15.55
C PRO A 136 -3.72 -17.62 -15.55
N LYS A 137 -4.88 -17.02 -15.88
CA LYS A 137 -5.16 -15.58 -15.93
C LYS A 137 -5.12 -14.92 -14.53
N GLU A 138 -4.12 -15.23 -13.72
CA GLU A 138 -4.04 -14.87 -12.30
C GLU A 138 -2.95 -13.81 -12.05
N ILE A 139 -3.01 -12.70 -12.80
CA ILE A 139 -2.20 -11.49 -12.53
C ILE A 139 -3.12 -10.28 -12.29
N LYS A 140 -4.36 -10.51 -11.83
CA LYS A 140 -5.28 -9.43 -11.40
C LYS A 140 -5.27 -9.19 -9.88
N ASP A 141 -4.58 -10.01 -9.10
CA ASP A 141 -4.71 -10.00 -7.64
C ASP A 141 -3.69 -9.14 -6.88
N ILE A 142 -2.80 -8.44 -7.59
CA ILE A 142 -1.80 -7.57 -6.94
C ILE A 142 -2.42 -6.22 -6.48
N ASP A 143 -3.58 -5.83 -7.01
CA ASP A 143 -4.32 -4.62 -6.60
C ASP A 143 -4.92 -4.73 -5.18
N LYS A 144 -5.05 -5.94 -4.63
CA LYS A 144 -5.52 -6.16 -3.25
C LYS A 144 -4.57 -5.61 -2.18
N LEU A 145 -3.29 -5.41 -2.50
CA LEU A 145 -2.30 -4.89 -1.54
C LEU A 145 -2.37 -3.37 -1.36
N GLN A 146 -2.86 -2.64 -2.36
CA GLN A 146 -3.10 -1.19 -2.28
C GLN A 146 -4.27 -0.85 -1.33
N HIS A 147 -5.17 -1.81 -1.09
CA HIS A 147 -6.38 -1.62 -0.27
C HIS A 147 -6.12 -1.46 1.24
N ARG A 148 -4.93 -1.83 1.75
CA ARG A 148 -4.58 -1.57 3.16
C ARG A 148 -4.30 -0.10 3.45
N HIS A 149 -4.01 0.70 2.43
CA HIS A 149 -3.76 2.14 2.61
C HIS A 149 -5.05 2.93 2.92
N ASN A 150 -6.22 2.42 2.51
CA ASN A 150 -7.52 3.05 2.80
C ASN A 150 -7.95 2.91 4.26
N LEU A 151 -7.50 1.86 4.97
CA LEU A 151 -7.84 1.67 6.39
C LEU A 151 -7.20 2.73 7.28
N ILE A 152 -5.98 3.17 6.96
CA ILE A 152 -5.27 4.20 7.72
C ILE A 152 -5.95 5.57 7.54
N SER A 153 -6.46 5.87 6.34
CA SER A 153 -7.21 7.11 6.07
C SER A 153 -8.51 7.19 6.87
N ILE A 154 -9.24 6.07 6.99
CA ILE A 154 -10.49 6.00 7.76
C ILE A 154 -10.23 6.17 9.26
N THR A 155 -9.12 5.64 9.79
CA THR A 155 -8.80 5.79 11.23
C THR A 155 -8.53 7.23 11.65
N SER A 156 -7.91 8.04 10.79
CA SER A 156 -7.66 9.46 11.09
C SER A 156 -8.95 10.29 11.11
N ILE A 157 -9.91 9.98 10.22
CA ILE A 157 -11.23 10.64 10.19
C ILE A 157 -12.03 10.28 11.45
N LEU A 158 -11.99 9.01 11.88
CA LEU A 158 -12.69 8.57 13.09
C LEU A 158 -12.15 9.24 14.36
N ILE A 159 -10.82 9.36 14.48
CA ILE A 159 -10.20 10.04 15.64
C ILE A 159 -10.60 11.52 15.67
N GLY A 160 -10.58 12.21 14.52
CA GLY A 160 -11.00 13.61 14.43
C GLY A 160 -12.45 13.81 14.87
N LEU A 161 -13.37 12.95 14.43
CA LEU A 161 -14.78 13.01 14.83
C LEU A 161 -14.97 12.77 16.33
N ILE A 162 -14.23 11.82 16.92
CA ILE A 162 -14.29 11.55 18.36
C ILE A 162 -13.78 12.78 19.15
N THR A 163 -12.67 13.38 18.73
CA THR A 163 -12.14 14.58 19.38
C THR A 163 -13.12 15.75 19.30
N THR A 164 -13.75 15.98 18.15
CA THR A 164 -14.76 17.05 18.00
C THR A 164 -15.99 16.80 18.87
N ALA A 165 -16.53 15.58 18.89
CA ALA A 165 -17.67 15.23 19.73
C ALA A 165 -17.34 15.40 21.22
N PHE A 166 -16.13 15.03 21.64
CA PHE A 166 -15.67 15.15 23.01
C PHE A 166 -15.43 16.61 23.43
N SER A 167 -14.82 17.43 22.58
CA SER A 167 -14.67 18.87 22.83
C SER A 167 -16.02 19.58 22.92
N MET A 168 -17.00 19.15 22.12
CA MET A 168 -18.36 19.70 22.15
C MET A 168 -19.12 19.27 23.41
N PHE A 169 -18.93 18.02 23.86
CA PHE A 169 -19.44 17.55 25.15
C PHE A 169 -18.88 18.41 26.29
N ILE A 170 -17.57 18.65 26.33
CA ILE A 170 -16.94 19.51 27.35
C ILE A 170 -17.52 20.94 27.31
N TYR A 171 -17.79 21.49 26.12
CA TYR A 171 -18.38 22.83 25.96
C TYR A 171 -19.78 22.93 26.57
N LEU A 172 -20.63 21.92 26.36
CA LEU A 172 -21.97 21.86 26.95
C LEU A 172 -21.92 21.80 28.49
N PHE A 173 -20.94 21.10 29.06
CA PHE A 173 -20.78 20.99 30.52
C PHE A 173 -20.09 22.19 31.17
N LYS A 174 -19.35 23.01 30.40
CA LYS A 174 -18.68 24.22 30.92
C LYS A 174 -19.64 25.41 31.11
N THR A 175 -20.88 25.32 30.62
CA THR A 175 -21.88 26.37 30.81
C THR A 175 -22.47 26.26 32.22
N GLU A 176 -21.76 26.83 33.19
CA GLU A 176 -22.22 27.00 34.57
C GLU A 176 -23.54 27.79 34.56
N ASN A 177 -24.65 27.11 34.89
CA ASN A 177 -26.00 27.67 35.12
C ASN A 177 -27.01 27.69 33.95
N SER A 178 -27.17 26.59 33.19
CA SER A 178 -28.43 26.39 32.46
C SER A 178 -29.13 25.10 32.89
N PRO A 179 -30.39 25.16 33.38
CA PRO A 179 -31.21 23.96 33.50
C PRO A 179 -31.40 23.42 32.07
N LEU A 180 -31.35 22.10 31.92
CA LEU A 180 -31.41 21.32 30.68
C LEU A 180 -32.52 21.67 29.65
N PHE A 181 -33.35 22.68 29.91
CA PHE A 181 -34.53 23.08 29.14
C PHE A 181 -34.61 24.57 28.73
N SER A 182 -33.62 25.41 29.01
CA SER A 182 -33.62 26.83 28.59
C SER A 182 -32.61 27.15 27.49
N ILE A 183 -32.31 26.17 26.62
CA ILE A 183 -31.37 26.33 25.51
C ILE A 183 -32.14 26.96 24.35
N SER A 184 -31.65 28.08 23.80
CA SER A 184 -32.28 28.72 22.65
C SER A 184 -32.18 27.82 21.41
N ALA A 185 -33.15 27.88 20.49
CA ALA A 185 -33.16 27.02 19.31
C ALA A 185 -31.83 27.10 18.50
N GLY A 186 -31.16 28.25 18.51
CA GLY A 186 -29.84 28.45 17.87
C GLY A 186 -28.71 27.61 18.48
N GLU A 187 -28.73 27.39 19.79
CA GLU A 187 -27.70 26.65 20.52
C GLU A 187 -27.87 25.12 20.43
N ILE A 188 -29.09 24.65 20.11
CA ILE A 188 -29.39 23.22 19.87
C ILE A 188 -29.07 22.80 18.43
N ILE A 189 -29.18 23.73 17.47
CA ILE A 189 -28.95 23.46 16.04
C ILE A 189 -27.52 22.96 15.79
N GLY A 190 -26.51 23.55 16.45
CA GLY A 190 -25.12 23.11 16.33
C GLY A 190 -24.92 21.63 16.71
N PRO A 191 -25.27 21.22 17.95
CA PRO A 191 -25.21 19.82 18.39
C PRO A 191 -26.01 18.84 17.54
N VAL A 192 -27.20 19.24 17.06
CA VAL A 192 -28.04 18.37 16.23
C VAL A 192 -27.41 18.14 14.85
N ILE A 193 -26.84 19.19 14.24
CA ILE A 193 -26.16 19.08 12.95
C ILE A 193 -24.89 18.22 13.08
N THR A 194 -24.12 18.34 14.15
CA THR A 194 -22.90 17.54 14.35
C THR A 194 -23.22 16.07 14.61
N ILE A 195 -24.26 15.76 15.40
CA ILE A 195 -24.75 14.39 15.59
C ILE A 195 -25.27 13.81 14.28
N ALA A 196 -26.03 14.58 13.49
CA ALA A 196 -26.50 14.15 12.18
C ALA A 196 -25.34 13.88 11.21
N ALA A 197 -24.32 14.73 11.20
CA ALA A 197 -23.11 14.53 10.40
C ALA A 197 -22.33 13.27 10.83
N PHE A 198 -22.27 12.99 12.14
CA PHE A 198 -21.67 11.76 12.68
C PHE A 198 -22.44 10.51 12.22
N ILE A 199 -23.76 10.52 12.31
CA ILE A 199 -24.61 9.41 11.86
C ILE A 199 -24.44 9.15 10.36
N LEU A 200 -24.42 10.21 9.55
CA LEU A 200 -24.20 10.08 8.10
C LEU A 200 -22.80 9.52 7.76
N ALA A 201 -21.76 9.95 8.49
CA ALA A 201 -20.41 9.41 8.31
C ALA A 201 -20.33 7.91 8.69
N VAL A 202 -21.00 7.51 9.79
CA VAL A 202 -21.09 6.10 10.19
C VAL A 202 -21.84 5.29 9.14
N ILE A 203 -22.96 5.79 8.62
CA ILE A 203 -23.72 5.10 7.55
C ILE A 203 -22.87 4.95 6.29
N TYR A 204 -22.16 6.01 5.87
CA TYR A 204 -21.28 5.96 4.71
C TYR A 204 -20.13 4.94 4.87
N THR A 205 -19.53 4.87 6.06
CA THR A 205 -18.49 3.86 6.33
C THR A 205 -19.03 2.44 6.34
N ILE A 206 -20.24 2.21 6.89
CA ILE A 206 -20.89 0.89 6.84
C ILE A 206 -21.27 0.52 5.40
N ALA A 207 -21.79 1.46 4.60
CA ALA A 207 -22.14 1.24 3.20
C ALA A 207 -20.91 0.85 2.36
N THR A 208 -19.80 1.58 2.49
CA THR A 208 -18.55 1.26 1.78
C THR A 208 -17.94 -0.07 2.24
N VAL A 209 -18.03 -0.42 3.53
CA VAL A 209 -17.58 -1.73 4.06
C VAL A 209 -18.49 -2.88 3.62
N THR A 210 -19.78 -2.66 3.45
CA THR A 210 -20.73 -3.70 3.00
C THR A 210 -20.66 -3.92 1.49
N GLU A 211 -20.48 -2.87 0.70
CA GLU A 211 -20.29 -2.94 -0.75
C GLU A 211 -18.99 -3.69 -1.11
N THR A 212 -17.93 -3.47 -0.33
CA THR A 212 -16.68 -4.25 -0.44
C THR A 212 -16.84 -5.72 -0.02
N ARG A 213 -17.79 -6.05 0.88
CA ARG A 213 -18.12 -7.44 1.23
C ARG A 213 -18.99 -8.11 0.15
N LYS A 214 -19.94 -7.40 -0.45
CA LYS A 214 -20.82 -7.93 -1.51
C LYS A 214 -20.05 -8.29 -2.78
N ASN A 215 -19.16 -7.39 -3.23
CA ASN A 215 -18.26 -7.66 -4.36
C ASN A 215 -17.29 -8.83 -4.12
N ARG A 216 -17.09 -9.24 -2.86
CA ARG A 216 -16.29 -10.41 -2.47
C ARG A 216 -17.09 -11.72 -2.56
N SER A 217 -18.41 -11.68 -2.37
CA SER A 217 -19.30 -12.84 -2.48
C SER A 217 -19.61 -13.18 -3.94
N ASP A 218 -19.73 -12.17 -4.81
CA ASP A 218 -20.03 -12.39 -6.23
C ASP A 218 -18.80 -12.86 -7.02
N ASN A 219 -17.59 -12.46 -6.62
CA ASN A 219 -16.34 -12.95 -7.22
C ASN A 219 -15.91 -14.36 -6.76
N ASN A 220 -16.52 -14.93 -5.72
CA ASN A 220 -16.25 -16.30 -5.27
C ASN A 220 -17.22 -17.34 -5.88
N LYS A 221 -18.10 -16.92 -6.80
CA LYS A 221 -19.07 -17.78 -7.50
C LYS A 221 -18.73 -18.09 -8.96
N PHE A 222 -17.54 -17.71 -9.44
CA PHE A 222 -17.06 -17.99 -10.79
C PHE A 222 -15.69 -18.66 -10.78
#